data_AF-A0A958QFM9-F1
#
_entry.id   AF-A0A958QFM9-F1
#
_cell.length_a   1.000
_cell.length_b   1.000
_cell.length_c   1.000
_cell.angle_alpha   90.00
_cell.angle_beta   90.00
_cell.angle_gamma   90.00
#
_symmetry.space_group_name_H-M   'P 1'
#
loop_
_entity.id
_entity.type
_entity.pdbx_description
1 polymer ?
#
loop_
_entity_poly.entity_id
_entity_poly.type
_entity_poly.pdbx_seq_one_letter_code
_entity_poly.pdbx_strand_id
1 'polypeptide(L)'
;MKQTIIKRLFDSFGELERAIHSARTTLNNKSNPPADLLEHIKVYEEILDKQRSLATALCGYASLGDWNEVARHVRLINGLSAMIRDDAREVLAGFRPKLNADEREMMLS
;
A
#
# COMPACT_ATOMS: atom_id res chain seq x y z
N MET A 1 -3.72 7.49 -25.60
CA MET A 1 -2.77 7.80 -24.49
C MET A 1 -3.47 8.11 -23.17
N LYS A 2 -4.40 9.08 -23.07
CA LYS A 2 -5.03 9.47 -21.78
C LYS A 2 -5.79 8.31 -21.09
N GLN A 3 -6.56 7.53 -21.85
CA GLN A 3 -7.27 6.35 -21.32
C GLN A 3 -6.34 5.24 -20.81
N THR A 4 -5.14 5.11 -21.39
CA THR A 4 -4.16 4.09 -21.00
C THR A 4 -3.57 4.37 -19.62
N ILE A 5 -3.36 5.65 -19.28
CA ILE A 5 -2.80 6.05 -17.98
C ILE A 5 -3.82 5.82 -16.87
N ILE A 6 -5.08 6.23 -17.09
CA ILE A 6 -6.17 6.03 -16.14
C ILE A 6 -6.38 4.53 -15.90
N LYS A 7 -6.40 3.72 -16.95
CA LYS A 7 -6.51 2.26 -16.81
C LYS A 7 -5.37 1.69 -15.96
N ARG A 8 -4.12 2.03 -16.26
CA ARG A 8 -2.95 1.58 -15.48
C ARG A 8 -3.03 1.99 -14.01
N LEU A 9 -3.59 3.17 -13.73
CA LEU A 9 -3.81 3.62 -12.36
C LEU A 9 -4.78 2.70 -11.62
N PHE A 10 -5.95 2.43 -12.19
CA PHE A 10 -6.92 1.52 -11.58
C PHE A 10 -6.41 0.08 -11.50
N ASP A 11 -5.67 -0.39 -12.50
CA ASP A 11 -5.01 -1.70 -12.47
C ASP A 11 -4.04 -1.79 -11.27
N SER A 12 -3.25 -0.73 -11.02
CA SER A 12 -2.34 -0.66 -9.88
C SER A 12 -3.06 -0.66 -8.52
N PHE A 13 -4.24 -0.04 -8.43
CA PHE A 13 -5.07 -0.13 -7.23
C PHE A 13 -5.60 -1.54 -7.01
N GLY A 14 -6.00 -2.23 -8.07
CA GLY A 14 -6.43 -3.63 -7.99
C GLY A 14 -5.29 -4.56 -7.54
N GLU A 15 -4.06 -4.30 -8.00
CA GLU A 15 -2.89 -5.03 -7.51
C GLU A 15 -2.60 -4.78 -6.03
N LEU A 16 -2.65 -3.51 -5.61
CA LEU A 16 -2.44 -3.12 -4.22
C LEU A 16 -3.53 -3.71 -3.29
N GLU A 17 -4.79 -3.66 -3.70
CA GLU A 17 -5.91 -4.27 -2.97
C GLU A 17 -5.69 -5.77 -2.74
N ARG A 18 -5.33 -6.50 -3.81
CA ARG A 18 -5.05 -7.94 -3.71
C ARG A 18 -3.89 -8.21 -2.75
N ALA A 19 -2.85 -7.39 -2.78
CA ALA A 19 -1.72 -7.53 -1.87
C ALA A 19 -2.12 -7.30 -0.40
N ILE A 20 -2.87 -6.22 -0.11
CA ILE A 20 -3.38 -5.91 1.22
C ILE A 20 -4.30 -7.03 1.73
N HIS A 21 -5.24 -7.48 0.89
CA HIS A 21 -6.17 -8.55 1.25
C HIS A 21 -5.45 -9.88 1.50
N SER A 22 -4.45 -10.22 0.67
CA SER A 22 -3.64 -11.41 0.87
C SER A 22 -2.85 -11.33 2.18
N ALA A 23 -2.23 -10.19 2.49
CA ALA A 23 -1.49 -9.99 3.74
C ALA A 23 -2.41 -10.16 4.96
N ARG A 24 -3.62 -9.58 4.90
CA ARG A 24 -4.63 -9.71 5.96
C ARG A 24 -5.03 -11.15 6.18
N THR A 25 -5.33 -11.88 5.10
CA THR A 25 -5.71 -13.30 5.16
C THR A 25 -4.59 -14.14 5.75
N THR A 26 -3.34 -13.92 5.31
CA THR A 26 -2.18 -14.62 5.85
C THR A 26 -1.98 -14.37 7.34
N LEU A 27 -2.19 -13.13 7.82
CA LEU A 27 -2.08 -12.83 9.25
C LEU A 27 -3.22 -13.44 10.06
N ASN A 28 -4.47 -13.33 9.61
CA ASN A 28 -5.62 -13.90 10.30
C ASN A 28 -5.56 -15.42 10.45
N ASN A 29 -4.85 -16.11 9.54
CA ASN A 29 -4.63 -17.55 9.63
C ASN A 29 -3.60 -17.95 10.69
N LYS A 30 -2.87 -17.00 11.29
CA LYS A 30 -1.96 -17.28 12.41
C LYS A 30 -2.74 -17.39 13.71
N SER A 31 -2.31 -18.29 14.59
CA SER A 31 -2.96 -18.55 15.89
C SER A 31 -2.94 -17.33 16.83
N ASN A 32 -1.95 -16.45 16.67
CA ASN A 32 -1.81 -15.20 17.43
C ASN A 32 -1.21 -14.11 16.52
N PRO A 33 -2.02 -13.42 15.69
CA PRO A 33 -1.53 -12.39 14.80
C PRO A 33 -1.08 -11.15 15.59
N PRO A 34 0.03 -10.49 15.21
CA PRO A 34 0.42 -9.22 15.81
C PRO A 34 -0.66 -8.16 15.57
N ALA A 35 -1.25 -7.63 16.63
CA ALA A 35 -2.34 -6.65 16.55
C ALA A 35 -1.90 -5.39 15.79
N ASP A 36 -0.68 -4.93 16.02
CA ASP A 36 -0.12 -3.75 15.34
C ASP A 36 -0.13 -3.92 13.82
N LEU A 37 0.26 -5.10 13.32
CA LEU A 37 0.24 -5.39 11.87
C LEU A 37 -1.16 -5.36 11.29
N LEU A 38 -2.16 -5.83 12.02
CA LEU A 38 -3.55 -5.78 11.58
C LEU A 38 -4.05 -4.33 11.50
N GLU A 39 -3.62 -3.47 12.42
CA GLU A 39 -3.96 -2.04 12.36
C GLU A 39 -3.25 -1.35 11.18
N HIS A 40 -1.97 -1.64 10.90
CA HIS A 40 -1.29 -1.14 9.71
C HIS A 40 -2.04 -1.53 8.42
N ILE A 41 -2.46 -2.79 8.30
CA ILE A 41 -3.24 -3.27 7.16
C ILE A 41 -4.56 -2.50 7.01
N LYS A 42 -5.28 -2.28 8.11
CA LYS A 42 -6.52 -1.51 8.11
C LYS A 42 -6.29 -0.07 7.64
N VAL A 43 -5.21 0.56 8.09
CA VAL A 43 -4.81 1.89 7.60
C VAL A 43 -4.53 1.87 6.09
N TYR A 44 -3.90 0.82 5.56
CA TYR A 44 -3.70 0.69 4.12
C TYR A 44 -5.01 0.56 3.34
N GLU A 45 -5.99 -0.18 3.88
CA GLU A 45 -7.34 -0.27 3.29
C GLU A 45 -8.00 1.12 3.23
N GLU A 46 -7.96 1.89 4.33
CA GLU A 46 -8.52 3.25 4.37
C GLU A 46 -7.83 4.22 3.39
N ILE A 47 -6.50 4.11 3.24
CA ILE A 47 -5.75 4.92 2.28
C ILE A 47 -6.14 4.53 0.84
N LEU A 48 -6.25 3.24 0.55
CA LEU A 48 -6.65 2.75 -0.77
C LEU A 48 -8.05 3.25 -1.16
N ASP A 49 -8.99 3.26 -0.23
CA ASP A 49 -10.34 3.81 -0.46
C ASP A 49 -10.28 5.30 -0.83
N LYS A 50 -9.46 6.10 -0.10
CA LYS A 50 -9.23 7.50 -0.44
C LYS A 50 -8.62 7.67 -1.83
N GLN A 51 -7.66 6.82 -2.21
CA GLN A 51 -7.05 6.84 -3.54
C GLN A 51 -8.08 6.56 -4.65
N ARG A 52 -9.02 5.64 -4.43
CA ARG A 52 -10.11 5.34 -5.36
C ARG A 52 -11.08 6.51 -5.52
N SER A 53 -11.45 7.17 -4.43
CA SER A 53 -12.28 8.37 -4.48
C SER A 53 -11.59 9.49 -5.27
N LEU A 54 -10.29 9.71 -5.02
CA LEU A 54 -9.50 10.70 -5.75
C LEU A 54 -9.36 10.36 -7.24
N ALA A 55 -9.16 9.10 -7.60
CA ALA A 55 -9.06 8.69 -9.00
C ALA A 55 -10.40 8.82 -9.74
N THR A 56 -11.51 8.55 -9.05
CA THR A 56 -12.86 8.80 -9.60
C THR A 56 -13.07 10.29 -9.88
N ALA A 57 -12.70 11.16 -8.94
CA ALA A 57 -12.76 12.61 -9.12
C ALA A 57 -11.83 13.09 -10.26
N LEU A 58 -10.62 12.52 -10.34
CA LEU A 58 -9.66 12.79 -11.42
C LEU A 58 -10.26 12.50 -12.80
N CYS A 59 -11.00 11.40 -12.96
CA CYS A 59 -11.69 11.09 -14.22
C CYS A 59 -12.72 12.17 -14.59
N GLY A 60 -13.44 12.71 -13.59
CA GLY A 60 -14.34 13.85 -13.76
C GLY A 60 -13.60 15.09 -14.27
N TYR A 61 -12.56 15.53 -13.56
CA TYR A 61 -11.75 16.70 -13.97
C TYR A 61 -11.10 16.52 -15.34
N ALA A 62 -10.60 15.33 -15.65
CA ALA A 62 -10.02 15.01 -16.96
C ALA A 62 -11.04 15.14 -18.10
N SER A 63 -12.31 14.80 -17.83
CA SER A 63 -13.41 14.93 -18.80
C SER A 63 -13.84 16.38 -19.01
N LEU A 64 -13.73 17.21 -17.96
CA LEU A 64 -13.99 18.65 -18.02
C LEU A 64 -12.81 19.46 -18.59
N GLY A 65 -11.65 18.83 -18.80
CA GLY A 65 -10.44 19.50 -19.27
C GLY A 65 -9.72 20.33 -18.20
N ASP A 66 -10.06 20.14 -16.91
CA ASP A 66 -9.41 20.83 -15.80
C ASP A 66 -8.09 20.12 -15.43
N TRP A 67 -7.05 20.42 -16.19
CA TRP A 67 -5.73 19.79 -16.02
C TRP A 67 -5.03 20.19 -14.72
N ASN A 68 -5.40 21.32 -14.10
CA ASN A 68 -4.86 21.75 -12.82
C ASN A 68 -5.34 20.82 -11.70
N GLU A 69 -6.64 20.53 -11.66
CA GLU A 69 -7.22 19.60 -10.70
C GLU A 69 -6.77 18.15 -10.95
N VAL A 70 -6.64 17.74 -12.23
CA VAL A 70 -6.04 16.44 -12.57
C VAL A 70 -4.62 16.33 -11.97
N ALA A 71 -3.76 17.32 -12.19
CA ALA A 71 -2.40 17.30 -11.67
C ALA A 71 -2.36 17.29 -10.13
N ARG A 72 -3.29 18.01 -9.47
CA ARG A 72 -3.45 17.99 -8.02
C ARG A 72 -3.81 16.60 -7.51
N HIS A 73 -4.79 15.94 -8.12
CA HIS A 73 -5.23 14.61 -7.72
C HIS A 73 -4.16 13.55 -7.95
N VAL A 74 -3.40 13.63 -9.06
CA VAL A 74 -2.24 12.74 -9.29
C VAL A 74 -1.21 12.87 -8.17
N ARG A 75 -0.88 14.09 -7.74
CA ARG A 75 0.08 14.30 -6.64
C ARG A 75 -0.42 13.71 -5.31
N LEU A 76 -1.70 13.89 -4.99
CA LEU A 76 -2.31 13.33 -3.78
C LEU A 76 -2.27 11.80 -3.79
N ILE A 77 -2.67 11.19 -4.91
CA ILE A 77 -2.65 9.73 -5.07
C ILE A 77 -1.23 9.18 -4.91
N ASN A 78 -0.24 9.82 -5.55
CA ASN A 78 1.15 9.40 -5.44
C ASN A 78 1.70 9.55 -4.01
N GLY A 79 1.32 10.61 -3.29
CA GLY A 79 1.68 10.81 -1.89
C GLY A 79 1.11 9.71 -1.00
N LEU A 80 -0.16 9.35 -1.19
CA LEU A 80 -0.79 8.24 -0.48
C LEU A 80 -0.12 6.89 -0.79
N SER A 81 0.25 6.63 -2.05
CA SER A 81 0.97 5.41 -2.41
C SER A 81 2.36 5.36 -1.76
N ALA A 82 3.05 6.49 -1.69
CA ALA A 82 4.34 6.58 -1.02
C ALA A 82 4.20 6.29 0.48
N MET A 83 3.16 6.83 1.13
CA MET A 83 2.87 6.59 2.55
C MET A 83 2.69 5.10 2.86
N ILE A 84 1.87 4.37 2.10
CA ILE A 84 1.71 2.92 2.26
C ILE A 84 3.05 2.20 2.09
N ARG A 85 3.78 2.52 1.02
CA ARG A 85 5.04 1.84 0.69
C ARG A 85 6.10 2.07 1.77
N ASP A 86 6.22 3.29 2.25
CA ASP A 86 7.28 3.68 3.18
C ASP A 86 6.97 3.12 4.58
N ASP A 87 5.71 3.14 5.02
CA ASP A 87 5.27 2.45 6.25
C ASP A 87 5.46 0.94 6.15
N ALA A 88 5.07 0.31 5.02
CA ALA A 88 5.26 -1.13 4.83
C ALA A 88 6.75 -1.53 4.86
N ARG A 89 7.64 -0.68 4.36
CA ARG A 89 9.10 -0.89 4.48
C ARG A 89 9.58 -0.80 5.91
N GLU A 90 9.09 0.17 6.67
CA GLU A 90 9.45 0.34 8.08
C GLU A 90 8.98 -0.85 8.92
N VAL A 91 7.73 -1.27 8.72
CA VAL A 91 7.16 -2.47 9.32
C VAL A 91 8.05 -3.68 9.00
N LEU A 92 8.35 -3.94 7.73
CA LEU A 92 9.20 -5.06 7.33
C LEU A 92 10.64 -4.97 7.90
N ALA A 93 11.19 -3.77 8.04
CA ALA A 93 12.52 -3.56 8.63
C ALA A 93 12.53 -3.84 10.14
N GLY A 94 11.44 -3.52 10.84
CA GLY A 94 11.23 -3.88 12.25
C GLY A 94 11.07 -5.39 12.47
N PHE A 95 10.68 -6.14 11.43
CA PHE A 95 10.55 -7.60 11.43
C PHE A 95 11.85 -8.37 11.18
N ARG A 96 13.03 -7.74 11.18
CA ARG A 96 14.29 -8.49 11.12
C ARG A 96 14.30 -9.54 12.25
N PRO A 97 14.42 -10.84 11.93
CA PRO A 97 14.60 -11.85 12.95
C PRO A 97 15.84 -11.43 13.76
N LYS A 98 15.68 -11.28 15.08
CA LYS A 98 16.84 -11.43 15.95
C LYS A 98 17.34 -12.84 15.66
N LEU A 99 18.41 -12.96 14.88
CA LEU A 99 19.24 -14.16 14.92
C LEU A 99 19.48 -14.41 16.40
N ASN A 100 18.95 -15.52 16.90
CA ASN A 100 19.20 -15.90 18.28
C ASN A 100 20.73 -15.97 18.43
N ALA A 101 21.28 -15.45 19.53
CA ALA A 101 22.73 -15.40 19.75
C ALA A 101 23.38 -16.78 19.50
N ASP A 102 22.64 -17.84 19.78
CA ASP A 102 22.97 -19.25 19.57
C ASP A 102 23.25 -19.62 18.09
N GLU A 103 22.57 -19.02 17.10
CA GLU A 103 22.80 -19.30 15.67
C GLU A 103 24.05 -18.58 15.13
N ARG A 104 24.45 -17.45 15.74
CA ARG A 104 25.69 -16.76 15.38
C ARG A 104 26.93 -17.49 15.90
N GLU A 105 26.81 -18.15 17.06
CA GLU A 105 27.91 -18.91 17.66
C GLU A 105 28.19 -20.22 16.89
N MET A 106 27.15 -20.85 16.34
CA MET A 106 27.26 -22.04 15.47
C MET A 106 27.81 -21.77 14.07
N MET A 107 27.71 -20.53 13.54
CA MET A 107 28.32 -20.19 12.24
C MET A 107 29.78 -19.74 12.33
N LEU A 108 30.27 -19.50 13.54
CA LEU A 108 31.66 -19.09 13.82
C LEU A 108 32.52 -20.21 14.42
N SER A 109 31.93 -21.39 14.64
CA SER A 109 32.61 -22.63 15.07
C SER A 109 32.80 -23.57 13.90
#